data_AF-A0A1Z3N6C7-F1
#
_entry.id   AF-A0A1Z3N6C7-F1
#
_cell.length_a   1.000
_cell.length_b   1.000
_cell.length_c   1.000
_cell.angle_alpha   90.00
_cell.angle_beta   90.00
_cell.angle_gamma   90.00
#
_symmetry.space_group_name_H-M   'P 1'
#
loop_
_entity.id
_entity.type
_entity.pdbx_description
1 polymer ?
#
loop_
_entity_poly.entity_id
_entity_poly.type
_entity_poly.pdbx_seq_one_letter_code
_entity_poly.pdbx_strand_id
1 'polypeptide(L)'
;MKHPLNDLYWIEDLLPPGYECLPKHGGLAYYLDMKLVLILVERKGLYEHKGVSYPFELWNGCIIPVEKKKQNAFFLKYLFLENHPANKDWLYIPAQSEDFEEEVKQLMREISKGNPLLGLPVKSSLSEKAETASAKKTPRKAKTDKKKENAFFLSIAKKTGK
;
A
#
# COMPACT_ATOMS: atom_id res chain seq x y z
N MET A 1 17.29 -10.14 4.44
CA MET A 1 17.18 -10.41 5.89
C MET A 1 15.87 -9.79 6.36
N LYS A 2 14.99 -10.59 6.98
CA LYS A 2 13.76 -10.12 7.62
C LYS A 2 14.21 -9.50 8.95
N HIS A 3 14.10 -8.19 9.13
CA HIS A 3 14.23 -7.61 10.46
C HIS A 3 12.85 -7.77 11.12
N PRO A 4 12.68 -8.68 12.09
CA PRO A 4 11.48 -8.66 12.92
C PRO A 4 11.45 -7.31 13.64
N LEU A 5 10.25 -6.73 13.75
CA LEU A 5 10.04 -5.62 14.66
C LEU A 5 10.27 -6.12 16.09
N ASN A 6 11.01 -5.37 16.89
CA ASN A 6 11.28 -5.68 18.29
C ASN A 6 10.59 -4.68 19.22
N ASP A 7 10.67 -3.39 18.92
CA ASP A 7 10.26 -2.31 19.83
C ASP A 7 8.82 -1.82 19.56
N LEU A 8 8.31 -2.01 18.34
CA LEU A 8 7.02 -1.51 17.84
C LEU A 8 5.98 -2.61 17.65
N TYR A 9 6.33 -3.88 17.92
CA TYR A 9 5.45 -5.01 17.65
C TYR A 9 4.14 -4.97 18.47
N TRP A 10 4.16 -4.35 19.66
CA TRP A 10 2.97 -4.15 20.50
C TRP A 10 1.83 -3.38 19.80
N ILE A 11 2.13 -2.62 18.75
CA ILE A 11 1.14 -1.88 17.97
C ILE A 11 0.25 -2.83 17.17
N GLU A 12 0.75 -4.02 16.82
CA GLU A 12 0.00 -5.07 16.15
C GLU A 12 -1.19 -5.54 17.00
N ASP A 13 -1.03 -5.60 18.32
CA ASP A 13 -2.09 -5.99 19.26
C ASP A 13 -3.25 -4.99 19.32
N LEU A 14 -3.03 -3.76 18.84
CA LEU A 14 -4.05 -2.71 18.78
C LEU A 14 -4.83 -2.69 17.47
N LEU A 15 -4.38 -3.42 16.45
CA LEU A 15 -5.05 -3.47 15.16
C LEU A 15 -6.33 -4.32 15.24
N PRO A 16 -7.37 -3.96 14.47
CA PRO A 16 -8.56 -4.80 14.37
C PRO A 16 -8.20 -6.13 13.67
N PRO A 17 -8.94 -7.22 13.96
CA PRO A 17 -8.69 -8.51 13.33
C PRO A 17 -8.93 -8.47 11.82
N GLY A 18 -8.33 -9.42 11.10
CA GLY A 18 -8.50 -9.56 9.64
C GLY A 18 -7.54 -8.72 8.81
N TYR A 19 -6.46 -8.21 9.40
CA TYR A 19 -5.39 -7.58 8.65
C TYR A 19 -4.53 -8.59 7.90
N GLU A 20 -3.95 -8.16 6.79
CA GLU A 20 -2.82 -8.82 6.13
C GLU A 20 -1.54 -8.02 6.41
N CYS A 21 -0.40 -8.70 6.58
CA CYS A 21 0.89 -8.03 6.77
C CYS A 21 1.91 -8.45 5.72
N LEU A 22 2.71 -7.51 5.23
CA LEU A 22 3.79 -7.75 4.26
C LEU A 22 5.04 -6.94 4.63
N PRO A 23 6.26 -7.50 4.44
CA PRO A 23 7.49 -6.74 4.63
C PRO A 23 7.56 -5.52 3.71
N LYS A 24 7.85 -4.33 4.26
CA LYS A 24 7.96 -3.09 3.49
C LYS A 24 8.87 -2.07 4.14
N HIS A 25 9.73 -1.41 3.35
CA HIS A 25 10.66 -0.34 3.79
C HIS A 25 11.56 -0.70 4.98
N GLY A 26 11.84 -1.99 5.21
CA GLY A 26 12.66 -2.44 6.35
C GLY A 26 11.87 -2.73 7.63
N GLY A 27 10.53 -2.68 7.59
CA GLY A 27 9.64 -3.18 8.63
C GLY A 27 8.42 -3.89 8.05
N LEU A 28 7.22 -3.62 8.58
CA LEU A 28 5.97 -4.30 8.22
C LEU A 28 4.89 -3.30 7.78
N ALA A 29 4.24 -3.60 6.66
CA ALA A 29 3.05 -2.91 6.18
C ALA A 29 1.80 -3.74 6.50
N TYR A 30 0.77 -3.07 7.02
CA TYR A 30 -0.49 -3.68 7.42
C TYR A 30 -1.62 -3.20 6.50
N TYR A 31 -2.45 -4.15 6.10
CA TYR A 31 -3.53 -3.95 5.17
C TYR A 31 -4.86 -4.38 5.78
N LEU A 32 -5.88 -3.54 5.67
CA LEU A 32 -7.26 -3.81 6.07
C LEU A 32 -8.18 -3.42 4.93
N ASP A 33 -9.15 -4.26 4.57
CA ASP A 33 -10.14 -4.00 3.52
C ASP A 33 -9.51 -3.45 2.22
N MET A 34 -8.43 -4.08 1.76
CA MET A 34 -7.66 -3.68 0.57
C MET A 34 -7.09 -2.25 0.64
N LYS A 35 -6.85 -1.73 1.85
CA LYS A 35 -6.16 -0.46 2.09
C LYS A 35 -4.91 -0.69 2.91
N LEU A 36 -3.82 -0.05 2.52
CA LEU A 36 -2.59 0.06 3.31
C LEU A 36 -2.85 1.08 4.42
N VAL A 37 -2.97 0.64 5.67
CA VAL A 37 -3.41 1.46 6.81
C VAL A 37 -2.30 1.86 7.77
N LEU A 38 -1.21 1.09 7.83
CA LEU A 38 -0.09 1.31 8.73
C LEU A 38 1.18 0.74 8.10
N ILE A 39 2.30 1.42 8.30
CA ILE A 39 3.63 0.84 8.08
C ILE A 39 4.45 1.10 9.34
N LEU A 40 4.92 0.02 9.96
CA LEU A 40 5.88 0.08 11.06
C LEU A 40 7.29 -0.08 10.48
N VAL A 41 8.21 0.76 10.93
CA VAL A 41 9.61 0.73 10.50
C VAL A 41 10.50 0.88 11.73
N GLU A 42 11.49 -0.01 11.85
CA GLU A 42 12.47 -0.03 12.93
C GLU A 42 13.89 -0.09 12.37
N ARG A 43 14.36 1.05 11.88
CA ARG A 43 15.72 1.20 11.39
C ARG A 43 16.38 2.36 12.11
N LYS A 44 17.26 1.98 13.02
CA LYS A 44 18.02 2.89 13.88
C LYS A 44 19.18 3.55 13.12
N GLY A 45 19.60 4.73 13.59
CA GLY A 45 20.84 5.38 13.18
C GLY A 45 20.79 6.32 11.98
N LEU A 46 19.63 6.55 11.35
CA LEU A 46 19.50 7.55 10.27
C LEU A 46 18.74 8.79 10.76
N TYR A 47 19.45 9.91 10.90
CA TYR A 47 18.90 11.20 11.36
C TYR A 47 18.95 12.29 10.28
N GLU A 48 19.59 12.03 9.14
CA GLU A 48 19.77 13.02 8.08
C GLU A 48 19.06 12.60 6.78
N HIS A 49 18.39 13.56 6.15
CA HIS A 49 17.86 13.41 4.80
C HIS A 49 18.07 14.68 3.98
N LYS A 50 18.71 14.55 2.81
CA LYS A 50 18.97 15.67 1.87
C LYS A 50 19.68 16.87 2.53
N GLY A 51 20.65 16.61 3.40
CA GLY A 51 21.41 17.66 4.10
C GLY A 51 20.66 18.31 5.27
N VAL A 52 19.48 17.82 5.64
CA VAL A 52 18.73 18.28 6.82
C VAL A 52 18.82 17.22 7.91
N SER A 53 19.26 17.60 9.10
CA SER A 53 19.30 16.75 10.30
C SER A 53 18.01 16.90 11.11
N TYR A 54 17.52 15.78 11.64
CA TYR A 54 16.31 15.68 12.44
C TYR A 54 16.67 15.24 13.86
N PRO A 55 15.89 15.64 14.88
CA PRO A 55 16.12 15.24 16.27
C PRO A 55 15.70 13.80 16.56
N PHE A 56 15.18 13.08 15.56
CA PHE A 56 14.70 11.72 15.67
C PHE A 56 15.18 10.83 14.52
N GLU A 57 15.11 9.53 14.73
CA GLU A 57 15.40 8.52 13.73
C GLU A 57 14.34 8.48 12.64
N LEU A 58 14.76 8.74 11.41
CA LEU A 58 13.89 8.90 10.25
C LEU A 58 13.11 7.64 9.87
N TRP A 59 13.58 6.47 10.27
CA TRP A 59 12.97 5.19 9.91
C TRP A 59 12.70 4.33 11.14
N ASN A 60 12.39 4.97 12.27
CA ASN A 60 12.03 4.30 13.51
C ASN A 60 10.73 4.91 14.06
N GLY A 61 9.59 4.29 13.75
CA GLY A 61 8.28 4.78 14.12
C GLY A 61 7.14 4.26 13.24
N CYS A 62 6.03 5.01 13.27
CA CYS A 62 4.76 4.65 12.64
C CYS A 62 4.48 5.56 11.45
N ILE A 63 4.29 4.97 10.27
CA ILE A 63 3.83 5.68 9.08
C ILE A 63 2.34 5.39 8.87
N ILE A 64 1.57 6.46 8.70
CA ILE A 64 0.12 6.45 8.52
C ILE A 64 -0.19 6.90 7.08
N PRO A 65 -0.47 5.96 6.18
CA PRO A 65 -0.74 6.24 4.79
C PRO A 65 -2.11 6.91 4.65
N VAL A 66 -2.11 8.13 4.11
CA VAL A 66 -3.32 8.92 3.85
C VAL A 66 -3.20 9.56 2.49
N GLU A 67 -4.30 9.61 1.73
CA GLU A 67 -4.30 10.33 0.46
C GLU A 67 -3.95 11.81 0.67
N LYS A 68 -3.04 12.36 -0.13
CA LYS A 68 -2.56 13.74 -0.02
C LYS A 68 -3.67 14.78 0.12
N LYS A 69 -4.77 14.63 -0.63
CA LYS A 69 -5.93 15.53 -0.61
C LYS A 69 -6.67 15.53 0.74
N LYS A 70 -6.54 14.45 1.52
CA LYS A 70 -7.19 14.24 2.82
C LYS A 70 -6.27 14.58 3.99
N GLN A 71 -4.96 14.73 3.79
CA GLN A 71 -4.00 15.00 4.86
C GLN A 71 -4.32 16.29 5.64
N ASN A 72 -4.79 17.35 4.96
CA ASN A 72 -5.17 18.59 5.65
C ASN A 72 -6.24 18.37 6.72
N ALA A 73 -7.19 17.45 6.49
CA ALA A 73 -8.21 17.11 7.49
C ALA A 73 -7.61 16.33 8.68
N PHE A 74 -6.53 15.58 8.47
CA PHE A 74 -5.81 14.92 9.56
C PHE A 74 -5.04 15.91 10.41
N PHE A 75 -4.31 16.85 9.81
CA PHE A 75 -3.56 17.85 10.57
C PHE A 75 -4.47 18.68 11.48
N LEU A 76 -5.69 18.99 11.05
CA LEU A 76 -6.66 19.71 11.90
C LEU A 76 -7.13 18.89 13.12
N LYS A 77 -7.12 17.55 13.04
CA LYS A 77 -7.60 16.66 14.11
C LYS A 77 -6.46 16.08 14.96
N TYR A 78 -5.29 15.87 14.37
CA TYR A 78 -4.13 15.23 14.96
C TYR A 78 -2.91 16.11 14.70
N LEU A 79 -2.72 17.10 15.56
CA LEU A 79 -1.66 18.10 15.42
C LEU A 79 -0.25 17.51 15.58
N PHE A 80 -0.14 16.34 16.20
CA PHE A 80 1.12 15.59 16.34
C PHE A 80 1.58 14.91 15.05
N LEU A 81 0.69 14.76 14.06
CA LEU A 81 1.09 14.14 12.81
C LEU A 81 1.95 15.10 12.00
N GLU A 82 3.10 14.61 11.58
CA GLU A 82 3.99 15.34 10.68
C GLU A 82 4.15 14.59 9.36
N ASN A 83 4.56 15.29 8.32
CA ASN A 83 4.97 14.61 7.10
C ASN A 83 6.32 13.91 7.29
N HIS A 84 6.43 12.68 6.80
CA HIS A 84 7.68 11.94 6.85
C HIS A 84 8.79 12.68 6.06
N PRO A 85 9.98 12.90 6.64
CA PRO A 85 11.07 13.65 5.98
C PRO A 85 11.46 13.12 4.59
N ALA A 86 11.51 11.80 4.43
CA ALA A 86 11.81 11.15 3.15
C ALA A 86 10.65 11.14 2.13
N ASN A 87 9.40 11.24 2.58
CA ASN A 87 8.22 11.18 1.72
C ASN A 87 7.07 12.03 2.28
N LYS A 88 6.84 13.17 1.63
CA LYS A 88 5.81 14.14 2.06
C LYS A 88 4.37 13.61 1.94
N ASP A 89 4.15 12.50 1.25
CA ASP A 89 2.82 11.90 1.14
C ASP A 89 2.55 10.88 2.26
N TRP A 90 3.47 10.71 3.20
CA TRP A 90 3.30 9.89 4.40
C TRP A 90 3.17 10.75 5.64
N LEU A 91 2.18 10.44 6.47
CA LEU A 91 2.11 10.97 7.83
C LEU A 91 2.94 10.07 8.74
N TYR A 92 3.58 10.63 9.74
CA TYR A 92 4.58 9.93 10.53
C TYR A 92 4.51 10.30 12.01
N ILE A 93 4.76 9.32 12.87
CA ILE A 93 5.01 9.49 14.30
C ILE A 93 6.36 8.81 14.61
N PRO A 94 7.41 9.57 14.95
CA PRO A 94 8.68 9.00 15.39
C PRO A 94 8.52 8.21 16.70
N ALA A 95 9.20 7.06 16.82
CA ALA A 95 9.21 6.25 18.05
C ALA A 95 9.83 6.98 19.26
N GLN A 96 10.59 8.06 19.01
CA GLN A 96 11.23 8.90 20.02
C GLN A 96 10.36 10.08 20.45
N SER A 97 9.14 10.22 19.93
CA SER A 97 8.18 11.23 20.41
C SER A 97 7.80 10.97 21.87
N GLU A 98 7.64 12.04 22.65
CA GLU A 98 7.31 11.96 24.08
C GLU A 98 5.97 11.25 24.32
N ASP A 99 4.94 11.60 23.53
CA ASP A 99 3.59 11.04 23.63
C ASP A 99 3.35 9.87 22.66
N PHE A 100 4.41 9.24 22.14
CA PHE A 100 4.34 8.25 21.05
C PHE A 100 3.26 7.18 21.27
N GLU A 101 3.24 6.57 22.45
CA GLU A 101 2.32 5.48 22.75
C GLU A 101 0.85 5.93 22.71
N GLU A 102 0.54 7.10 23.28
CA GLU A 102 -0.82 7.63 23.34
C GLU A 102 -1.31 8.10 21.97
N GLU A 103 -0.43 8.75 21.19
CA GLU A 103 -0.71 9.17 19.81
C GLU A 103 -0.98 7.96 18.89
N VAL A 104 -0.18 6.91 19.01
CA VAL A 104 -0.38 5.65 18.28
C VAL A 104 -1.70 5.01 18.68
N LYS A 105 -2.00 4.86 19.97
CA LYS A 105 -3.28 4.31 20.45
C LYS A 105 -4.47 5.12 19.94
N GLN A 106 -4.34 6.44 19.84
CA GLN A 106 -5.39 7.30 19.30
C GLN A 106 -5.65 6.99 17.82
N LEU A 107 -4.60 6.80 17.01
CA LEU A 107 -4.75 6.44 15.61
C LEU A 107 -5.23 5.01 15.39
N MET A 108 -4.75 4.05 16.17
CA MET A 108 -5.21 2.66 16.07
C MET A 108 -6.72 2.58 16.35
N ARG A 109 -7.23 3.33 17.33
CA ARG A 109 -8.67 3.47 17.57
C ARG A 109 -9.44 3.98 16.35
N GLU A 110 -8.86 4.85 15.55
CA GLU A 110 -9.51 5.41 14.36
C GLU A 110 -9.44 4.46 13.17
N ILE A 111 -8.37 3.66 13.06
CA ILE A 111 -8.29 2.53 12.12
C ILE A 111 -9.38 1.52 12.46
N SER A 112 -9.53 1.14 13.73
CA SER A 112 -10.53 0.17 14.19
C SER A 112 -11.97 0.64 13.99
N LYS A 113 -12.22 1.96 13.98
CA LYS A 113 -13.53 2.54 13.64
C LYS A 113 -13.81 2.57 12.12
N GLY A 114 -12.86 2.15 11.28
CA GLY A 114 -13.02 2.16 9.83
C GLY A 114 -13.07 3.57 9.24
N ASN A 115 -12.29 4.52 9.79
CA ASN A 115 -12.29 5.90 9.31
C ASN A 115 -12.00 5.95 7.79
N PRO A 116 -12.92 6.46 6.94
CA PRO A 116 -12.78 6.39 5.48
C PRO A 116 -11.65 7.27 4.92
N LEU A 117 -11.10 8.16 5.75
CA LEU A 117 -9.97 8.99 5.37
C LEU A 117 -8.63 8.27 5.59
N LEU A 118 -8.60 7.21 6.40
CA LEU A 118 -7.41 6.41 6.66
C LEU A 118 -7.16 5.36 5.58
N GLY A 119 -5.88 5.16 5.32
CA GLY A 119 -5.37 4.15 4.43
C GLY A 119 -5.31 4.60 2.97
N LEU A 120 -4.42 3.95 2.24
CA LEU A 120 -4.31 4.10 0.79
C LEU A 120 -4.87 2.84 0.10
N PRO A 121 -5.84 2.97 -0.80
CA PRO A 121 -6.35 1.82 -1.53
C PRO A 121 -5.23 1.18 -2.35
N VAL A 122 -5.03 -0.13 -2.18
CA VAL A 122 -4.13 -0.87 -3.06
C VAL A 122 -4.88 -1.29 -4.31
N LYS A 123 -4.30 -1.01 -5.48
CA LYS A 123 -4.78 -1.60 -6.73
C LYS A 123 -4.60 -3.11 -6.60
N SER A 124 -5.69 -3.86 -6.66
CA SER A 124 -5.69 -5.31 -6.62
C SER A 124 -4.95 -5.88 -7.82
N SER A 125 -3.66 -6.14 -7.68
CA SER A 125 -2.99 -7.19 -8.47
C SER A 125 -3.04 -8.56 -7.76
N LEU A 126 -3.54 -8.59 -6.52
CA LEU A 126 -3.56 -9.79 -5.67
C LEU A 126 -4.84 -10.65 -5.83
N SER A 127 -5.94 -10.10 -6.37
CA SER A 127 -7.18 -10.88 -6.57
C SER A 127 -7.26 -11.62 -7.91
N GLU A 128 -6.45 -11.29 -8.91
CA GLU A 128 -6.53 -11.93 -10.24
C GLU A 128 -5.77 -13.26 -10.35
N LYS A 129 -5.00 -13.66 -9.33
CA LYS A 129 -4.22 -14.92 -9.34
C LYS A 129 -4.87 -16.10 -8.61
N ALA A 130 -6.01 -15.92 -7.94
CA ALA A 130 -6.68 -16.98 -7.20
C ALA A 130 -7.82 -17.67 -7.98
N GLU A 131 -8.35 -17.07 -9.05
CA GLU A 131 -9.49 -17.63 -9.80
C GLU A 131 -9.15 -18.35 -11.12
N THR A 132 -7.87 -18.43 -11.51
CA THR A 132 -7.47 -19.13 -12.76
C THR A 132 -6.84 -20.51 -12.55
N ALA A 133 -6.80 -21.03 -11.31
CA ALA A 133 -6.18 -22.32 -11.00
C ALA A 133 -7.16 -23.50 -10.79
N SER A 134 -8.47 -23.33 -11.07
CA SER A 134 -9.45 -24.42 -10.98
C SER A 134 -10.35 -24.50 -12.21
N ALA A 135 -9.77 -24.89 -13.36
CA ALA A 135 -10.53 -25.48 -14.46
C ALA A 135 -9.68 -26.57 -15.14
N LYS A 136 -9.93 -27.78 -14.66
CA LYS A 136 -9.59 -29.13 -15.15
C LYS A 136 -8.91 -29.25 -16.54
N LYS A 137 -7.83 -30.03 -16.56
CA LYS A 137 -7.23 -30.71 -17.73
C LYS A 137 -8.17 -31.80 -18.28
N THR A 138 -8.29 -31.89 -19.62
CA THR A 138 -8.02 -33.04 -20.55
C THR A 138 -8.81 -32.89 -21.88
N PRO A 139 -8.50 -33.60 -23.00
CA PRO A 139 -7.35 -33.35 -23.89
C PRO A 139 -7.68 -33.29 -25.42
N ARG A 140 -6.85 -32.54 -26.17
CA ARG A 140 -6.39 -32.63 -27.60
C ARG A 140 -7.28 -33.17 -28.75
N LYS A 141 -7.27 -32.37 -29.85
CA LYS A 141 -7.05 -32.63 -31.32
C LYS A 141 -8.11 -31.84 -32.15
N ALA A 142 -7.88 -31.21 -33.31
CA ALA A 142 -6.76 -31.13 -34.25
C ALA A 142 -6.84 -29.83 -35.11
N LYS A 143 -5.72 -29.55 -35.80
CA LYS A 143 -5.40 -28.55 -36.84
C LYS A 143 -6.55 -28.05 -37.74
N THR A 144 -6.50 -26.79 -38.18
CA THR A 144 -6.15 -26.38 -39.57
C THR A 144 -6.11 -24.84 -39.71
N ASP A 145 -5.07 -24.39 -40.41
CA ASP A 145 -4.77 -23.04 -40.93
C ASP A 145 -5.96 -22.35 -41.63
N LYS A 146 -6.18 -21.06 -41.35
CA LYS A 146 -6.82 -20.12 -42.28
C LYS A 146 -6.41 -18.67 -42.00
N LYS A 147 -5.11 -18.43 -42.20
CA LYS A 147 -4.60 -17.11 -42.60
C LYS A 147 -5.16 -16.84 -44.01
N LYS A 148 -5.73 -15.66 -44.24
CA LYS A 148 -6.13 -15.07 -45.56
C LYS A 148 -7.59 -15.25 -46.05
N GLU A 149 -8.59 -14.84 -45.27
CA GLU A 149 -9.91 -14.51 -45.86
C GLU A 149 -10.31 -13.01 -45.75
N ASN A 150 -9.79 -12.25 -44.78
CA ASN A 150 -10.17 -10.84 -44.62
C ASN A 150 -9.42 -9.80 -45.47
N ALA A 151 -8.52 -10.22 -46.38
CA ALA A 151 -7.79 -9.28 -47.25
C ALA A 151 -8.27 -9.28 -48.71
N PHE A 152 -9.06 -10.27 -49.14
CA PHE A 152 -9.56 -10.36 -50.52
C PHE A 152 -10.91 -9.62 -50.71
N PHE A 153 -11.78 -9.64 -49.69
CA PHE A 153 -13.06 -8.93 -49.73
C PHE A 153 -12.92 -7.39 -49.71
N LEU A 154 -11.84 -6.85 -49.12
CA LEU A 154 -11.59 -5.41 -49.07
C LEU A 154 -10.96 -4.83 -50.35
N SER A 155 -10.40 -5.66 -51.25
CA SER A 155 -9.82 -5.19 -52.51
C SER A 155 -10.80 -5.15 -53.69
N ILE A 156 -11.96 -5.82 -53.59
CA ILE A 156 -12.99 -5.80 -54.64
C ILE A 156 -13.99 -4.65 -54.45
N ALA A 157 -14.25 -4.22 -53.19
CA ALA A 157 -15.21 -3.16 -52.90
C ALA A 157 -14.74 -1.72 -53.20
N LYS A 158 -13.49 -1.52 -53.68
CA LYS A 158 -12.94 -0.20 -54.02
C LYS A 158 -12.81 0.09 -55.52
N LYS A 159 -13.27 -0.80 -56.42
CA LYS A 159 -13.11 -0.61 -57.88
C LYS A 159 -14.39 -0.50 -58.70
N THR A 160 -15.54 -0.32 -58.05
CA THR A 160 -16.81 -0.01 -58.73
C THR A 160 -17.58 1.04 -57.95
N GLY A 161 -17.28 2.30 -58.24
CA GLY A 161 -17.93 3.48 -57.68
C GLY A 161 -17.54 4.70 -58.49
N LYS A 162 -18.17 4.79 -59.66
CA LYS A 162 -18.51 5.96 -60.48
C LYS A 162 -17.66 7.23 -60.34
#